data_AF-A0A835X2C8-F1
#
_entry.id   AF-A0A835X2C8-F1
#
_cell.length_a   1.000
_cell.length_b   1.000
_cell.length_c   1.000
_cell.angle_alpha   90.00
_cell.angle_beta   90.00
_cell.angle_gamma   90.00
#
_symmetry.space_group_name_H-M   'P 1'
#
loop_
_entity.id
_entity.type
_entity.pdbx_description
1 polymer ?
#
loop_
_entity_poly.entity_id
_entity_poly.type
_entity_poly.pdbx_seq_one_letter_code
_entity_poly.pdbx_strand_id
1 'polypeptide(L)'
;MSKFSREIEVKGHLIDSLILTKIFDVIMDLKGEFQILEIKIGKRKTDTSHAKILVQARNQKQLDEILEFVYREGATALIQNEAKLKTASKNMVMPENFYSTTNNQTQIFYKKRWLDVENMMMDKCIVVNSRGAKCVPIKDLKKGDKVVVGETGVKVIPPERPREGMNIFEFMSSSSSSERPTQHIAKRVAEDIYKTKKDGGKIIIVGGPAIVHTGASDSIAKLIRLGYIDAILAGNALAVHDIEYAT
;
A
#
# COMPACT_ATOMS: atom_id res chain seq x y z
N MET A 1 24.15 13.85 -22.87
CA MET A 1 23.46 13.29 -21.68
C MET A 1 23.07 14.46 -20.78
N SER A 2 21.79 14.60 -20.44
CA SER A 2 21.39 15.68 -19.52
C SER A 2 22.13 15.51 -18.19
N LYS A 3 22.55 16.64 -17.59
CA LYS A 3 23.36 16.66 -16.36
C LYS A 3 22.62 16.04 -15.16
N PHE A 4 21.30 15.86 -15.26
CA PHE A 4 20.43 15.34 -14.21
C PHE A 4 19.59 14.19 -14.76
N SER A 5 20.12 12.97 -14.64
CA SER A 5 19.44 11.75 -15.05
C SER A 5 19.71 10.61 -14.08
N ARG A 6 18.78 9.66 -14.01
CA ARG A 6 18.88 8.48 -13.15
C ARG A 6 18.22 7.28 -13.80
N GLU A 7 18.91 6.15 -13.79
CA GLU A 7 18.32 4.87 -14.19
C GLU A 7 17.54 4.23 -13.04
N ILE A 8 16.35 3.76 -13.37
CA ILE A 8 15.45 3.01 -12.49
C ILE A 8 15.11 1.66 -13.11
N GLU A 9 14.83 0.69 -12.25
CA GLU A 9 14.37 -0.65 -12.61
C GLU A 9 13.03 -0.92 -11.94
N VAL A 10 12.09 -1.50 -12.70
CA VAL A 10 10.81 -1.96 -12.17
C VAL A 10 10.56 -3.40 -12.61
N LYS A 11 10.07 -4.24 -11.68
CA LYS A 11 9.79 -5.67 -11.90
C LYS A 11 8.43 -6.03 -11.30
N GLY A 12 7.66 -6.81 -12.04
CA GLY A 12 6.34 -7.29 -11.63
C GLY A 12 5.39 -7.40 -12.81
N HIS A 13 4.09 -7.41 -12.55
CA HIS A 13 3.07 -7.38 -13.61
C HIS A 13 2.86 -5.96 -14.12
N LEU A 14 3.86 -5.44 -14.83
CA LEU A 14 4.02 -4.03 -15.17
C LEU A 14 2.84 -3.44 -15.97
N ILE A 15 2.29 -4.21 -16.91
CA ILE A 15 1.21 -3.77 -17.81
C ILE A 15 -0.14 -3.92 -17.10
N ASP A 16 -0.47 -5.12 -16.61
CA ASP A 16 -1.76 -5.42 -15.99
C ASP A 16 -2.04 -4.55 -14.75
N SER A 17 -0.99 -4.27 -13.96
CA SER A 17 -1.12 -3.44 -12.76
C SER A 17 -1.00 -1.93 -13.03
N LEU A 18 -0.89 -1.53 -14.31
CA LEU A 18 -0.67 -0.15 -14.76
C LEU A 18 0.53 0.53 -14.09
N ILE A 19 1.51 -0.24 -13.60
CA ILE A 19 2.68 0.30 -12.89
C ILE A 19 3.47 1.22 -13.82
N LEU A 20 3.71 0.78 -15.06
CA LEU A 20 4.41 1.62 -16.05
C LEU A 20 3.62 2.89 -16.38
N THR A 21 2.30 2.78 -16.56
CA THR A 21 1.44 3.94 -16.83
C THR A 21 1.55 4.96 -15.70
N LYS A 22 1.39 4.54 -14.44
CA LYS A 22 1.53 5.44 -13.28
C LYS A 22 2.91 6.08 -13.18
N ILE A 23 3.97 5.30 -13.43
CA ILE A 23 5.34 5.83 -13.43
C ILE A 23 5.49 6.91 -14.51
N PHE A 24 4.98 6.68 -15.72
CA PHE A 24 5.06 7.66 -16.80
C PHE A 24 4.20 8.90 -16.51
N ASP A 25 2.99 8.72 -15.98
CA ASP A 25 2.11 9.83 -15.58
C ASP A 25 2.81 10.73 -14.56
N VAL A 26 3.40 10.15 -13.52
CA VAL A 26 4.19 10.89 -12.51
C VAL A 26 5.33 11.68 -13.15
N ILE A 27 6.10 11.05 -14.06
CA ILE A 27 7.23 11.73 -14.72
C ILE A 27 6.71 12.89 -15.58
N MET A 28 5.63 12.69 -16.33
CA MET A 28 5.04 13.71 -17.21
C MET A 28 4.40 14.87 -16.42
N ASP A 29 3.66 14.57 -15.35
CA ASP A 29 3.02 15.57 -14.48
C ASP A 29 4.04 16.50 -13.84
N LEU A 30 5.19 15.96 -13.45
CA LEU A 30 6.32 16.72 -12.91
C LEU A 30 7.23 17.31 -14.01
N LYS A 31 6.83 17.25 -15.29
CA LYS A 31 7.57 17.77 -16.45
C LYS A 31 8.99 17.22 -16.58
N GLY A 32 9.16 15.94 -16.26
CA GLY A 32 10.36 15.16 -16.55
C GLY A 32 10.29 14.50 -17.93
N GLU A 33 11.42 13.97 -18.37
CA GLU A 33 11.52 13.14 -19.58
C GLU A 33 11.93 11.72 -19.19
N PHE A 34 11.56 10.74 -20.02
CA PHE A 34 11.98 9.35 -19.81
C PHE A 34 12.39 8.68 -21.12
N GLN A 35 13.31 7.74 -21.00
CA GLN A 35 13.73 6.85 -22.09
C GLN A 35 13.71 5.41 -21.59
N ILE A 36 13.00 4.53 -22.30
CA ILE A 36 13.02 3.08 -22.02
C ILE A 36 14.34 2.53 -22.57
N LEU A 37 15.19 2.01 -21.68
CA LEU A 37 16.49 1.42 -22.06
C LEU A 37 16.37 -0.07 -22.38
N GLU A 38 15.56 -0.79 -21.60
CA GLU A 38 15.31 -2.22 -21.76
C GLU A 38 13.88 -2.51 -21.31
N ILE A 39 13.16 -3.34 -22.06
CA ILE A 39 11.87 -3.87 -21.61
C ILE A 39 11.77 -5.35 -21.99
N LYS A 40 11.42 -6.18 -21.01
CA LYS A 40 11.14 -7.61 -21.16
C LYS A 40 9.73 -7.85 -20.66
N ILE A 41 8.84 -8.20 -21.57
CA ILE A 41 7.43 -8.46 -21.28
C ILE A 41 7.26 -9.96 -21.03
N GLY A 42 6.63 -10.31 -19.91
CA GLY A 42 6.22 -11.67 -19.60
C GLY A 42 5.28 -12.21 -20.70
N LYS A 43 5.47 -13.46 -21.12
CA LYS A 43 4.72 -14.02 -22.27
C LYS A 43 3.38 -14.62 -21.86
N ARG A 44 3.29 -15.10 -20.63
CA ARG A 44 2.09 -15.72 -20.07
C ARG A 44 1.53 -14.85 -18.94
N LYS A 45 0.26 -15.09 -18.59
CA LYS A 45 -0.45 -14.36 -17.54
C LYS A 45 0.35 -14.26 -16.24
N THR A 46 1.01 -15.33 -15.81
CA THR A 46 1.78 -15.39 -14.55
C THR A 46 3.22 -14.91 -14.67
N ASP A 47 3.71 -14.60 -15.88
CA ASP A 47 5.09 -14.20 -16.07
C ASP A 47 5.28 -12.74 -15.65
N THR A 48 6.30 -12.46 -14.86
CA THR A 48 6.65 -11.09 -14.48
C THR A 48 7.35 -10.38 -15.64
N SER A 49 6.99 -9.12 -15.84
CA SER A 49 7.68 -8.20 -16.75
C SER A 49 8.75 -7.39 -16.01
N HIS A 50 9.69 -6.86 -16.78
CA HIS A 50 10.83 -6.08 -16.30
C HIS A 50 11.09 -4.90 -17.25
N ALA A 51 11.37 -3.73 -16.69
CA ALA A 51 11.76 -2.57 -17.47
C ALA A 51 12.89 -1.79 -16.78
N LYS A 52 13.82 -1.27 -17.59
CA LYS A 52 14.82 -0.27 -17.21
C LYS A 52 14.49 1.04 -17.91
N ILE A 53 14.41 2.11 -17.13
CA ILE A 53 14.00 3.44 -17.61
C ILE A 53 15.04 4.45 -17.15
N LEU A 54 15.50 5.29 -18.06
CA LEU A 54 16.28 6.48 -17.74
C LEU A 54 15.31 7.64 -17.53
N VAL A 55 15.30 8.21 -16.32
CA VAL A 55 14.53 9.41 -15.99
C VAL A 55 15.45 10.62 -16.09
N GLN A 56 14.97 11.69 -16.71
CA GLN A 56 15.71 12.92 -16.95
C GLN A 56 14.92 14.13 -16.44
N ALA A 57 15.62 15.10 -15.88
CA ALA A 57 15.02 16.32 -15.34
C ALA A 57 15.87 17.56 -15.69
N ARG A 58 15.29 18.75 -15.51
CA ARG A 58 15.99 20.02 -15.78
C ARG A 58 17.01 20.39 -14.70
N ASN A 59 16.84 19.90 -13.48
CA ASN A 59 17.72 20.12 -12.34
C ASN A 59 17.63 18.98 -11.31
N GLN A 60 18.57 18.94 -10.37
CA GLN A 60 18.64 17.88 -9.36
C GLN A 60 17.41 17.84 -8.44
N LYS A 61 16.87 19.01 -8.05
CA LYS A 61 15.70 19.09 -7.17
C LYS A 61 14.47 18.44 -7.80
N GLN A 62 14.22 18.73 -9.09
CA GLN A 62 13.13 18.10 -9.83
C GLN A 62 13.38 16.60 -10.03
N LEU A 63 14.63 16.18 -10.27
CA LEU A 63 14.95 14.76 -10.39
C LEU A 63 14.64 14.01 -9.08
N ASP A 64 15.04 14.56 -7.94
CA ASP A 64 14.81 13.96 -6.63
C ASP A 64 13.29 13.87 -6.33
N GLU A 65 12.53 14.92 -6.66
CA GLU A 65 11.07 14.94 -6.54
C GLU A 65 10.41 13.87 -7.41
N ILE A 66 10.80 13.75 -8.70
CA ILE A 66 10.27 12.70 -9.59
C ILE A 66 10.57 11.30 -9.04
N LEU A 67 11.81 11.06 -8.62
CA LEU A 67 12.24 9.76 -8.12
C LEU A 67 11.45 9.36 -6.86
N GLU A 68 11.13 10.31 -5.98
CA GLU A 68 10.30 10.08 -4.79
C GLU A 68 8.92 9.49 -5.11
N PHE A 69 8.23 10.06 -6.09
CA PHE A 69 6.94 9.52 -6.50
C PHE A 69 7.09 8.20 -7.27
N VAL A 70 8.08 8.08 -8.14
CA VAL A 70 8.30 6.89 -8.96
C VAL A 70 8.68 5.67 -8.10
N TYR A 71 9.44 5.84 -7.02
CA TYR A 71 9.77 4.77 -6.09
C TYR A 71 8.55 4.29 -5.28
N ARG A 72 7.58 5.17 -5.01
CA ARG A 72 6.31 4.78 -4.35
C ARG A 72 5.44 3.89 -5.24
N GLU A 73 5.55 4.05 -6.56
CA GLU A 73 4.89 3.19 -7.55
C GLU A 73 5.62 1.85 -7.80
N GLY A 74 6.73 1.60 -7.08
CA GLY A 74 7.43 0.30 -7.09
C GLY A 74 8.68 0.24 -7.97
N ALA A 75 9.12 1.37 -8.53
CA ALA A 75 10.44 1.45 -9.14
C ALA A 75 11.54 1.36 -8.08
N THR A 76 12.74 0.97 -8.50
CA THR A 76 13.94 0.85 -7.66
C THR A 76 15.15 1.44 -8.39
N ALA A 77 16.15 1.94 -7.66
CA ALA A 77 17.39 2.38 -8.26
C ALA A 77 18.20 1.19 -8.81
N LEU A 78 18.83 1.36 -9.99
CA LEU A 78 19.65 0.31 -10.60
C LEU A 78 20.89 -0.02 -9.75
N ILE A 79 21.46 1.00 -9.12
CA ILE A 79 22.56 0.87 -8.15
C ILE A 79 21.95 0.64 -6.77
N GLN A 80 22.10 -0.57 -6.25
CA GLN A 80 21.62 -0.95 -4.93
C GLN A 80 22.53 -0.37 -3.84
N ASN A 81 22.11 0.75 -3.29
CA ASN A 81 22.73 1.35 -2.12
C ASN A 81 21.99 0.90 -0.85
N GLU A 82 22.72 0.69 0.23
CA GLU A 82 22.10 0.34 1.50
C GLU A 82 21.21 1.47 2.03
N ALA A 83 20.13 1.08 2.70
CA ALA A 83 19.25 1.97 3.40
C ALA A 83 20.03 2.82 4.40
N LYS A 84 19.88 4.14 4.29
CA LYS A 84 20.50 5.08 5.21
C LYS A 84 19.74 5.03 6.52
N LEU A 85 20.46 4.92 7.63
CA LEU A 85 19.88 4.87 8.96
C LEU A 85 20.36 6.07 9.77
N LYS A 86 19.45 6.74 10.49
CA LYS A 86 19.77 7.71 11.54
C LYS A 86 19.22 7.26 12.88
N THR A 87 19.95 7.60 13.93
CA THR A 87 19.53 7.32 15.31
C THR A 87 18.50 8.34 15.77
N ALA A 88 17.39 7.87 16.37
CA ALA A 88 16.42 8.73 17.03
C ALA A 88 17.05 9.44 18.25
N SER A 89 16.97 10.76 18.29
CA SER A 89 17.61 11.60 19.31
C SER A 89 16.88 11.56 20.67
N LYS A 90 15.55 11.37 20.64
CA LYS A 90 14.65 11.33 21.79
C LYS A 90 13.57 10.28 21.57
N ASN A 91 12.89 9.89 22.64
CA ASN A 91 11.67 9.10 22.54
C ASN A 91 10.63 9.88 21.72
N MET A 92 9.88 9.19 20.88
CA MET A 92 8.79 9.74 20.07
C MET A 92 9.20 10.86 19.09
N VAL A 93 10.49 10.94 18.73
CA VAL A 93 10.99 11.93 17.76
C VAL A 93 11.72 11.22 16.62
N MET A 94 11.13 11.28 15.42
CA MET A 94 11.73 10.74 14.21
C MET A 94 12.91 11.63 13.75
N PRO A 95 13.99 11.05 13.21
CA PRO A 95 15.06 11.84 12.61
C PRO A 95 14.59 12.65 11.40
N GLU A 96 15.30 13.75 11.10
CA GLU A 96 15.07 14.48 9.86
C GLU A 96 15.25 13.59 8.63
N ASN A 97 14.37 13.79 7.64
CA ASN A 97 14.30 13.04 6.40
C ASN A 97 14.00 11.55 6.61
N PHE A 98 13.23 11.17 7.64
CA PHE A 98 12.75 9.80 7.79
C PHE A 98 11.88 9.37 6.59
N TYR A 99 11.95 8.09 6.24
CA TYR A 99 11.04 7.53 5.23
C TYR A 99 9.64 7.34 5.84
N SER A 100 8.64 8.03 5.29
CA SER A 100 7.23 7.84 5.66
C SER A 100 6.63 6.65 4.91
N THR A 101 6.14 5.66 5.65
CA THR A 101 5.64 4.41 5.07
C THR A 101 4.30 4.58 4.34
N THR A 102 4.09 3.74 3.33
CA THR A 102 2.76 3.52 2.71
C THR A 102 2.05 2.33 3.35
N ASN A 103 0.86 1.99 2.86
CA ASN A 103 0.14 0.76 3.23
C ASN A 103 0.61 -0.49 2.45
N ASN A 104 1.49 -0.33 1.45
CA ASN A 104 1.96 -1.43 0.61
C ASN A 104 3.07 -2.22 1.30
N GLN A 105 3.25 -3.49 0.91
CA GLN A 105 4.40 -4.27 1.37
C GLN A 105 5.70 -3.57 0.98
N THR A 106 6.65 -3.50 1.89
CA THR A 106 7.90 -2.75 1.69
C THR A 106 9.09 -3.60 2.11
N GLN A 107 10.17 -3.52 1.33
CA GLN A 107 11.46 -4.13 1.65
C GLN A 107 12.54 -3.05 1.78
N ILE A 108 13.54 -3.29 2.61
CA ILE A 108 14.74 -2.44 2.70
C ILE A 108 16.00 -3.24 2.40
N PHE A 109 16.93 -2.64 1.66
CA PHE A 109 18.24 -3.21 1.36
C PHE A 109 19.21 -2.81 2.47
N TYR A 110 19.60 -3.76 3.33
CA TYR A 110 20.46 -3.50 4.47
C TYR A 110 21.40 -4.67 4.72
N LYS A 111 22.70 -4.42 4.95
CA LYS A 111 23.74 -5.44 5.07
C LYS A 111 23.75 -6.42 3.87
N LYS A 112 23.75 -5.85 2.65
CA LYS A 112 23.74 -6.59 1.37
C LYS A 112 22.58 -7.58 1.18
N ARG A 113 21.46 -7.42 1.88
CA ARG A 113 20.27 -8.24 1.73
C ARG A 113 18.98 -7.42 1.78
N TRP A 114 17.96 -7.88 1.09
CA TRP A 114 16.61 -7.35 1.22
C TRP A 114 15.95 -7.90 2.49
N LEU A 115 15.38 -7.03 3.30
CA LEU A 115 14.63 -7.34 4.50
C LEU A 115 13.18 -6.92 4.30
N ASP A 116 12.24 -7.83 4.52
CA ASP A 116 10.83 -7.48 4.61
C ASP A 116 10.58 -6.62 5.85
N VAL A 117 9.78 -5.55 5.67
CA VAL A 117 9.34 -4.70 6.77
C VAL A 117 8.06 -5.29 7.35
N GLU A 118 8.12 -5.68 8.62
CA GLU A 118 6.97 -6.24 9.31
C GLU A 118 5.96 -5.18 9.75
N ASN A 119 4.68 -5.58 9.85
CA ASN A 119 3.57 -4.77 10.37
C ASN A 119 3.33 -3.46 9.59
N MET A 120 3.44 -3.52 8.25
CA MET A 120 3.24 -2.36 7.39
C MET A 120 1.90 -1.66 7.65
N MET A 121 1.99 -0.33 7.73
CA MET A 121 0.87 0.61 7.84
C MET A 121 1.38 1.96 7.35
N MET A 122 0.49 2.78 6.79
CA MET A 122 0.85 4.12 6.34
C MET A 122 1.22 5.04 7.51
N ASP A 123 1.92 6.14 7.19
CA ASP A 123 2.22 7.26 8.10
C ASP A 123 3.04 6.87 9.34
N LYS A 124 4.01 5.96 9.15
CA LYS A 124 4.93 5.49 10.18
C LYS A 124 6.37 5.54 9.68
N CYS A 125 7.30 5.15 10.55
CA CYS A 125 8.71 5.02 10.21
C CYS A 125 9.14 3.54 10.22
N ILE A 126 10.27 3.25 9.57
CA ILE A 126 10.88 1.91 9.58
C ILE A 126 12.05 1.91 10.56
N VAL A 127 11.97 1.09 11.59
CA VAL A 127 13.05 0.86 12.56
C VAL A 127 13.79 -0.44 12.22
N VAL A 128 15.12 -0.38 12.24
CA VAL A 128 16.01 -1.51 11.94
C VAL A 128 16.79 -1.90 13.18
N ASN A 129 16.70 -3.16 13.57
CA ASN A 129 17.45 -3.72 14.70
C ASN A 129 18.09 -5.07 14.33
N SER A 130 18.62 -5.80 15.30
CA SER A 130 19.24 -7.12 15.08
C SER A 130 18.28 -8.20 14.58
N ARG A 131 16.97 -8.06 14.86
CA ARG A 131 15.93 -9.02 14.50
C ARG A 131 15.33 -8.78 13.12
N GLY A 132 15.47 -7.57 12.56
CA GLY A 132 14.93 -7.24 11.24
C GLY A 132 14.51 -5.78 11.11
N ALA A 133 13.57 -5.53 10.20
CA ALA A 133 12.96 -4.23 9.94
C ALA A 133 11.48 -4.25 10.34
N LYS A 134 11.02 -3.23 11.07
CA LYS A 134 9.64 -3.13 11.53
C LYS A 134 9.08 -1.73 11.30
N CYS A 135 7.82 -1.67 10.88
CA CYS A 135 7.06 -0.44 10.80
C CYS A 135 6.57 -0.02 12.20
N VAL A 136 6.95 1.18 12.66
CA VAL A 136 6.77 1.64 14.05
C VAL A 136 6.11 3.03 14.06
N PRO A 137 5.01 3.21 14.81
CA PRO A 137 4.39 4.52 14.96
C PRO A 137 5.23 5.44 15.86
N ILE A 138 5.07 6.75 15.70
CA ILE A 138 5.85 7.75 16.45
C ILE A 138 5.86 7.50 17.97
N LYS A 139 4.69 7.18 18.55
CA LYS A 139 4.52 6.95 19.99
C LYS A 139 5.39 5.80 20.56
N ASP A 140 5.75 4.83 19.72
CA ASP A 140 6.50 3.65 20.15
C ASP A 140 8.01 3.79 19.94
N LEU A 141 8.44 4.82 19.21
CA LEU A 141 9.85 5.09 18.91
C LEU A 141 10.64 5.47 20.17
N LYS A 142 11.81 4.84 20.37
CA LYS A 142 12.70 5.10 21.52
C LYS A 142 13.97 5.81 21.09
N LYS A 143 14.54 6.59 22.00
CA LYS A 143 15.89 7.16 21.84
C LYS A 143 16.88 6.03 21.57
N GLY A 144 17.69 6.17 20.53
CA GLY A 144 18.67 5.15 20.12
C GLY A 144 18.19 4.22 18.98
N ASP A 145 16.90 4.21 18.65
CA ASP A 145 16.40 3.42 17.53
C ASP A 145 17.00 3.88 16.20
N LYS A 146 17.39 2.93 15.35
CA LYS A 146 17.89 3.21 14.00
C LYS A 146 16.73 3.27 13.02
N VAL A 147 16.44 4.47 12.52
CA VAL A 147 15.31 4.74 11.62
C VAL A 147 15.82 4.92 10.20
N VAL A 148 15.11 4.35 9.22
CA VAL A 148 15.39 4.55 7.79
C VAL A 148 15.12 6.00 7.39
N VAL A 149 16.07 6.62 6.69
CA VAL A 149 15.99 7.99 6.18
C VAL A 149 16.22 8.04 4.68
N GLY A 150 15.47 8.91 3.99
CA GLY A 150 15.39 8.96 2.55
C GLY A 150 14.87 7.66 1.94
N GLU A 151 15.01 7.53 0.63
CA GLU A 151 14.39 6.42 -0.13
C GLU A 151 15.43 5.45 -0.70
N THR A 152 16.71 5.76 -0.47
CA THR A 152 17.81 4.90 -0.89
C THR A 152 17.66 3.53 -0.23
N GLY A 153 17.68 2.47 -1.02
CA GLY A 153 17.55 1.10 -0.51
C GLY A 153 16.16 0.74 0.00
N VAL A 154 15.11 1.48 -0.36
CA VAL A 154 13.71 1.13 -0.07
C VAL A 154 13.05 0.64 -1.35
N LYS A 155 12.28 -0.45 -1.26
CA LYS A 155 11.50 -1.03 -2.36
C LYS A 155 10.06 -1.23 -1.91
N VAL A 156 9.14 -0.50 -2.52
CA VAL A 156 7.70 -0.71 -2.34
C VAL A 156 7.24 -1.81 -3.31
N ILE A 157 6.42 -2.73 -2.82
CA ILE A 157 5.80 -3.80 -3.61
C ILE A 157 4.29 -3.50 -3.62
N PRO A 158 3.77 -2.85 -4.68
CA PRO A 158 2.35 -2.58 -4.81
C PRO A 158 1.56 -3.89 -4.89
N PRO A 159 0.31 -3.93 -4.40
CA PRO A 159 -0.55 -5.09 -4.57
C PRO A 159 -0.83 -5.35 -6.05
N GLU A 160 -0.87 -6.62 -6.43
CA GLU A 160 -1.29 -6.98 -7.78
C GLU A 160 -2.75 -6.57 -8.00
N ARG A 161 -3.03 -5.94 -9.13
CA ARG A 161 -4.40 -5.60 -9.50
C ARG A 161 -5.18 -6.87 -9.84
N PRO A 162 -6.44 -7.02 -9.39
CA PRO A 162 -7.30 -8.11 -9.82
C PRO A 162 -7.40 -8.12 -11.35
N ARG A 163 -7.12 -9.29 -11.95
CA ARG A 163 -6.91 -9.44 -13.40
C ARG A 163 -8.20 -9.65 -14.19
N GLU A 164 -9.36 -9.58 -13.55
CA GLU A 164 -10.66 -9.78 -14.18
C GLU A 164 -11.45 -8.46 -14.18
N GLY A 165 -11.92 -8.03 -15.36
CA GLY A 165 -12.97 -7.01 -15.48
C GLY A 165 -12.58 -5.58 -15.84
N MET A 166 -11.40 -5.31 -16.43
CA MET A 166 -11.16 -3.99 -17.04
C MET A 166 -11.86 -3.89 -18.40
N ASN A 167 -13.10 -3.42 -18.41
CA ASN A 167 -13.77 -3.02 -19.65
C ASN A 167 -13.14 -1.72 -20.16
N ILE A 168 -12.69 -1.71 -21.42
CA ILE A 168 -12.06 -0.56 -22.10
C ILE A 168 -13.01 0.66 -22.15
N PHE A 169 -14.31 0.41 -22.00
CA PHE A 169 -15.36 1.40 -21.88
C PHE A 169 -16.40 0.92 -20.87
N GLU A 170 -16.68 1.71 -19.84
CA GLU A 170 -17.59 1.35 -18.76
C GLU A 170 -18.41 2.58 -18.34
N PHE A 171 -19.74 2.41 -18.26
CA PHE A 171 -20.64 3.40 -17.66
C PHE A 171 -20.74 3.14 -16.16
N MET A 172 -20.80 4.20 -15.35
CA MET A 172 -20.90 4.13 -13.88
C MET A 172 -19.70 3.44 -13.19
N SER A 173 -18.50 3.59 -13.77
CA SER A 173 -17.24 3.07 -13.24
C SER A 173 -16.73 3.75 -11.96
N SER A 174 -17.39 4.82 -11.50
CA SER A 174 -17.02 5.50 -10.26
C SER A 174 -17.08 4.55 -9.07
N SER A 175 -16.07 4.59 -8.20
CA SER A 175 -15.97 3.74 -7.00
C SER A 175 -17.07 4.01 -5.97
N SER A 176 -17.73 5.16 -6.05
CA SER A 176 -18.84 5.57 -5.20
C SER A 176 -20.03 5.99 -6.06
N SER A 177 -21.09 5.17 -6.08
CA SER A 177 -22.40 5.50 -6.68
C SER A 177 -23.52 4.80 -5.92
N SER A 178 -24.61 5.51 -5.68
CA SER A 178 -25.85 4.99 -5.06
C SER A 178 -26.69 4.15 -6.03
N GLU A 179 -26.43 4.22 -7.33
CA GLU A 179 -27.20 3.55 -8.39
C GLU A 179 -26.64 2.16 -8.73
N ARG A 180 -25.67 1.67 -7.95
CA ARG A 180 -25.10 0.34 -8.16
C ARG A 180 -26.10 -0.75 -7.74
N PRO A 181 -26.18 -1.87 -8.48
CA PRO A 181 -27.08 -2.97 -8.14
C PRO A 181 -26.70 -3.65 -6.82
N THR A 182 -27.36 -3.24 -5.74
CA THR A 182 -27.02 -3.59 -4.36
C THR A 182 -27.10 -5.09 -4.08
N GLN A 183 -28.07 -5.79 -4.69
CA GLN A 183 -28.25 -7.24 -4.51
C GLN A 183 -27.07 -8.05 -5.07
N HIS A 184 -26.54 -7.67 -6.24
CA HIS A 184 -25.40 -8.35 -6.84
C HIS A 184 -24.12 -8.15 -6.02
N ILE A 185 -23.92 -6.95 -5.48
CA ILE A 185 -22.81 -6.65 -4.59
C ILE A 185 -22.94 -7.44 -3.29
N ALA A 186 -24.14 -7.44 -2.67
CA ALA A 186 -24.39 -8.20 -1.45
C ALA A 186 -24.11 -9.70 -1.63
N LYS A 187 -24.49 -10.29 -2.77
CA LYS A 187 -24.18 -11.68 -3.10
C LYS A 187 -22.66 -11.92 -3.17
N ARG A 188 -21.91 -11.06 -3.87
CA ARG A 188 -20.44 -11.16 -3.94
C ARG A 188 -19.79 -11.05 -2.56
N VAL A 189 -20.21 -10.08 -1.76
CA VAL A 189 -19.72 -9.91 -0.38
C VAL A 189 -20.01 -11.15 0.45
N ALA A 190 -21.19 -11.76 0.32
CA ALA A 190 -21.51 -13.01 1.03
C ALA A 190 -20.62 -14.18 0.58
N GLU A 191 -20.34 -14.31 -0.72
CA GLU A 191 -19.40 -15.31 -1.25
C GLU A 191 -17.97 -15.08 -0.74
N ASP A 192 -17.52 -13.84 -0.66
CA ASP A 192 -16.19 -13.48 -0.15
C ASP A 192 -16.08 -13.74 1.35
N ILE A 193 -17.11 -13.41 2.13
CA ILE A 193 -17.22 -13.77 3.55
C ILE A 193 -17.09 -15.29 3.72
N TYR A 194 -17.85 -16.06 2.95
CA TYR A 194 -17.84 -17.52 3.03
C TYR A 194 -16.48 -18.12 2.67
N LYS A 195 -15.87 -17.69 1.56
CA LYS A 195 -14.54 -18.13 1.13
C LYS A 195 -13.48 -17.78 2.18
N THR A 196 -13.49 -16.55 2.69
CA THR A 196 -12.55 -16.10 3.72
C THR A 196 -12.64 -16.97 4.96
N LYS A 197 -13.86 -17.29 5.43
CA LYS A 197 -14.04 -18.19 6.59
C LYS A 197 -13.60 -19.62 6.29
N LYS A 198 -13.88 -20.13 5.10
CA LYS A 198 -13.44 -21.47 4.66
C LYS A 198 -11.91 -21.59 4.65
N ASP A 199 -11.21 -20.52 4.26
CA ASP A 199 -9.75 -20.48 4.20
C ASP A 199 -9.09 -20.14 5.56
N GLY A 200 -9.86 -20.13 6.65
CA GLY A 200 -9.37 -19.84 8.01
C GLY A 200 -9.10 -18.35 8.28
N GLY A 201 -9.54 -17.47 7.38
CA GLY A 201 -9.44 -16.03 7.53
C GLY A 201 -10.33 -15.46 8.64
N LYS A 202 -9.99 -14.24 9.05
CA LYS A 202 -10.75 -13.48 10.06
C LYS A 202 -11.47 -12.31 9.41
N ILE A 203 -12.70 -12.08 9.82
CA ILE A 203 -13.55 -11.00 9.33
C ILE A 203 -13.86 -10.07 10.50
N ILE A 204 -13.61 -8.78 10.30
CA ILE A 204 -13.79 -7.74 11.31
C ILE A 204 -14.77 -6.71 10.75
N ILE A 205 -15.78 -6.35 11.56
CA ILE A 205 -16.67 -5.22 11.25
C ILE A 205 -16.14 -3.97 11.94
N VAL A 206 -15.99 -2.88 11.18
CA VAL A 206 -15.81 -1.53 11.73
C VAL A 206 -17.16 -0.81 11.58
N GLY A 207 -17.86 -0.61 12.69
CA GLY A 207 -19.27 -0.21 12.69
C GLY A 207 -19.55 1.06 13.50
N GLY A 208 -20.51 1.86 13.03
CA GLY A 208 -21.07 3.02 13.74
C GLY A 208 -22.55 2.82 14.10
N PRO A 209 -23.14 3.71 14.91
CA PRO A 209 -24.50 3.57 15.45
C PRO A 209 -25.61 3.49 14.39
N ALA A 210 -25.32 3.96 13.17
CA ALA A 210 -26.21 3.82 12.01
C ALA A 210 -26.63 2.37 11.72
N ILE A 211 -25.83 1.37 12.12
CA ILE A 211 -26.21 -0.04 12.07
C ILE A 211 -27.52 -0.29 12.81
N VAL A 212 -27.69 0.29 14.00
CA VAL A 212 -28.88 0.13 14.83
C VAL A 212 -30.02 0.96 14.25
N HIS A 213 -29.76 2.24 13.95
CA HIS A 213 -30.80 3.15 13.45
C HIS A 213 -31.39 2.74 12.09
N THR A 214 -30.67 1.94 11.31
CA THR A 214 -31.16 1.40 10.03
C THR A 214 -31.78 0.00 10.17
N GLY A 215 -31.86 -0.56 11.38
CA GLY A 215 -32.45 -1.89 11.63
C GLY A 215 -31.55 -3.07 11.25
N ALA A 216 -30.25 -2.85 11.04
CA ALA A 216 -29.32 -3.91 10.64
C ALA A 216 -28.77 -4.73 11.83
N SER A 217 -29.08 -4.35 13.08
CA SER A 217 -28.55 -4.98 14.29
C SER A 217 -28.78 -6.50 14.29
N ASP A 218 -30.02 -6.96 14.14
CA ASP A 218 -30.35 -8.40 14.17
C ASP A 218 -29.60 -9.21 13.11
N SER A 219 -29.39 -8.63 11.92
CA SER A 219 -28.66 -9.28 10.83
C SER A 219 -27.20 -9.47 11.19
N ILE A 220 -26.56 -8.43 11.76
CA ILE A 220 -25.17 -8.51 12.21
C ILE A 220 -25.05 -9.47 13.40
N ALA A 221 -25.95 -9.39 14.38
CA ALA A 221 -25.98 -10.31 15.52
C ALA A 221 -26.09 -11.77 15.06
N LYS A 222 -26.90 -12.05 14.03
CA LYS A 222 -26.99 -13.37 13.41
C LYS A 222 -25.67 -13.81 12.77
N LEU A 223 -24.99 -12.93 12.03
CA LEU A 223 -23.69 -13.26 11.42
C LEU A 223 -22.60 -13.54 12.46
N ILE A 224 -22.59 -12.80 13.58
CA ILE A 224 -21.70 -13.07 14.72
C ILE A 224 -21.99 -14.46 15.31
N ARG A 225 -23.26 -14.75 15.62
CA ARG A 225 -23.67 -16.06 16.19
C ARG A 225 -23.35 -17.24 15.28
N LEU A 226 -23.42 -17.04 13.96
CA LEU A 226 -23.07 -18.04 12.96
C LEU A 226 -21.55 -18.17 12.75
N GLY A 227 -20.72 -17.39 13.44
CA GLY A 227 -19.27 -17.46 13.37
C GLY A 227 -18.65 -16.81 12.12
N TYR A 228 -19.42 -16.01 11.38
CA TYR A 228 -18.90 -15.30 10.21
C TYR A 228 -18.11 -14.03 10.57
N ILE A 229 -18.34 -13.46 11.75
CA ILE A 229 -17.65 -12.25 12.23
C ILE A 229 -16.82 -12.60 13.47
N ASP A 230 -15.51 -12.30 13.42
CA ASP A 230 -14.54 -12.66 14.47
C ASP A 230 -14.29 -11.51 15.46
N ALA A 231 -14.48 -10.26 15.03
CA ALA A 231 -14.34 -9.09 15.90
C ALA A 231 -15.20 -7.92 15.42
N ILE A 232 -15.55 -7.03 16.35
CA ILE A 232 -16.18 -5.75 16.08
C ILE A 232 -15.29 -4.64 16.65
N LEU A 233 -14.97 -3.67 15.82
CA LEU A 233 -14.33 -2.42 16.21
C LEU A 233 -15.38 -1.31 16.11
N ALA A 234 -15.75 -0.75 17.24
CA ALA A 234 -16.79 0.27 17.31
C ALA A 234 -16.51 1.30 18.40
N GLY A 235 -17.20 2.44 18.31
CA GLY A 235 -17.24 3.42 19.40
C GLY A 235 -18.39 3.17 20.37
N ASN A 236 -18.41 3.92 21.48
CA ASN A 236 -19.42 3.82 22.53
C ASN A 236 -20.87 3.89 22.00
N ALA A 237 -21.12 4.76 21.01
CA ALA A 237 -22.45 4.97 20.47
C ALA A 237 -23.10 3.69 19.91
N LEU A 238 -22.34 2.87 19.17
CA LEU A 238 -22.90 1.62 18.64
C LEU A 238 -23.35 0.69 19.77
N ALA A 239 -22.52 0.53 20.80
CA ALA A 239 -22.83 -0.35 21.93
C ALA A 239 -24.04 0.13 22.74
N VAL A 240 -24.12 1.45 23.03
CA VAL A 240 -25.24 2.02 23.78
C VAL A 240 -26.55 1.87 23.02
N HIS A 241 -26.58 2.24 21.74
CA HIS A 241 -27.82 2.14 20.96
C HIS A 241 -28.27 0.70 20.72
N ASP A 242 -27.33 -0.24 20.59
CA ASP A 242 -27.68 -1.66 20.42
C ASP A 242 -28.34 -2.22 21.70
N ILE A 243 -27.81 -1.89 22.88
CA ILE A 243 -28.41 -2.27 24.17
C ILE A 243 -29.76 -1.59 24.39
N GLU A 244 -29.87 -0.31 24.07
CA GLU A 244 -31.11 0.45 24.14
C GLU A 244 -32.20 -0.16 23.26
N TYR A 245 -31.85 -0.56 22.02
CA TYR A 245 -32.78 -1.21 21.10
C TYR A 245 -33.22 -2.61 21.58
N ALA A 246 -32.37 -3.30 22.33
CA ALA A 246 -32.66 -4.64 22.86
C ALA A 246 -33.52 -4.65 24.14
N THR A 247 -33.82 -3.47 24.70
CA THR A 247 -34.62 -3.29 25.93
C THR A 247 -36.08 -3.02 25.60
#